data_AF-A0A3C0DWK7-F1
#
_entry.id   AF-A0A3C0DWK7-F1
#
_cell.length_a   1.000
_cell.length_b   1.000
_cell.length_c   1.000
_cell.angle_alpha   90.00
_cell.angle_beta   90.00
_cell.angle_gamma   90.00
#
_symmetry.space_group_name_H-M   'P 1'
#
loop_
_entity.id
_entity.type
_entity.pdbx_description
1 polymer ?
#
loop_
_entity_poly.entity_id
_entity_poly.type
_entity_poly.pdbx_seq_one_letter_code
_entity_poly.pdbx_strand_id
1 'polypeptide(L)' 'YIHGGAWRSGNKNGSLNRLLHYLKSGQYAGVSIGYRLSQHAKWPAQIHDCKAAIRWIKANAKKYGLDEERIAVHGTSAG' A
#
# COMPACT_ATOMS: atom_id res chain seq x y z
N TYR A 1 -1.96 1.93 1.62
CA TYR A 1 -2.15 1.04 2.77
C TYR A 1 -1.33 -0.21 2.55
N ILE A 2 -0.52 -0.55 3.55
CA ILE A 2 0.28 -1.76 3.59
C ILE A 2 -0.32 -2.62 4.71
N HIS A 3 -0.86 -3.79 4.36
CA HIS A 3 -1.54 -4.63 5.33
C HIS A 3 -0.56 -5.25 6.33
N GLY A 4 -1.05 -5.60 7.51
CA GLY A 4 -0.30 -6.39 8.50
C GLY A 4 -0.36 -7.90 8.24
N GLY A 5 0.02 -8.69 9.24
CA GLY A 5 -0.01 -10.16 9.16
C GLY A 5 1.36 -10.83 9.32
N ALA A 6 2.28 -10.19 10.04
CA ALA A 6 3.62 -10.73 10.35
C ALA A 6 4.40 -11.20 9.11
N TRP A 7 4.18 -10.56 7.96
CA TRP A 7 4.62 -10.97 6.62
C TRP A 7 4.14 -12.37 6.16
N ARG A 8 3.44 -13.15 6.99
CA ARG A 8 2.97 -14.52 6.68
C ARG A 8 1.56 -14.58 6.12
N SER A 9 0.75 -13.56 6.39
CA SER A 9 -0.67 -13.50 6.01
C SER A 9 -1.11 -12.09 5.60
N GLY A 10 -2.36 -11.98 5.16
CA GLY A 10 -2.98 -10.75 4.70
C GLY A 10 -2.95 -10.59 3.18
N ASN A 11 -3.67 -9.58 2.68
CA ASN A 11 -3.70 -9.21 1.27
C ASN A 11 -4.21 -7.77 1.11
N LYS A 12 -4.15 -7.25 -0.11
CA LYS A 12 -4.56 -5.86 -0.46
C LYS A 12 -6.04 -5.55 -0.23
N ASN A 13 -6.91 -6.55 -0.15
CA ASN A 13 -8.33 -6.35 0.14
C ASN A 13 -8.57 -6.27 1.66
N GLY A 14 -7.59 -6.65 2.48
CA GLY A 14 -7.65 -6.58 3.93
C GLY A 14 -7.59 -5.14 4.43
N SER A 15 -8.53 -4.79 5.31
CA SER A 15 -8.49 -3.57 6.12
C SER A 15 -8.57 -2.24 5.35
N LEU A 16 -9.24 -2.22 4.19
CA LEU A 16 -9.59 -0.97 3.48
C LEU A 16 -10.38 0.01 4.35
N ASN A 17 -11.11 -0.50 5.33
CA ASN A 17 -11.81 0.32 6.33
C ASN A 17 -10.87 1.27 7.10
N ARG A 18 -9.57 0.94 7.23
CA ARG A 18 -8.57 1.80 7.86
C ARG A 18 -8.28 3.08 7.07
N LEU A 19 -8.56 3.08 5.76
CA LEU A 19 -8.43 4.28 4.92
C LEU A 19 -9.68 5.15 4.93
N LEU A 20 -10.84 4.63 5.34
CA LEU A 20 -12.12 5.32 5.18
C LEU A 20 -12.14 6.72 5.80
N HIS A 21 -11.47 6.92 6.94
CA HIS A 21 -11.41 8.23 7.58
C HIS A 21 -10.80 9.30 6.64
N TYR A 22 -9.74 8.96 5.91
CA TYR A 22 -9.11 9.85 4.93
C TYR A 22 -9.96 10.01 3.68
N LEU A 23 -10.52 8.90 3.16
CA LEU A 23 -11.29 8.89 1.93
C LEU A 23 -12.59 9.69 2.03
N LYS A 24 -13.22 9.71 3.21
CA LYS A 24 -14.48 10.46 3.47
C LYS A 24 -14.35 11.96 3.22
N SER A 25 -13.14 12.53 3.33
CA SER A 25 -12.92 13.94 3.04
C SER A 25 -13.03 14.30 1.56
N GLY A 26 -12.94 13.30 0.65
CA GLY A 26 -12.84 13.51 -0.79
C GLY A 26 -11.48 14.07 -1.26
N GLN A 27 -10.57 14.38 -0.34
CA GLN A 27 -9.26 15.00 -0.66
C GLN A 27 -8.15 13.95 -0.87
N TYR A 28 -8.39 12.70 -0.47
CA TYR A 28 -7.41 11.63 -0.55
C TYR A 28 -7.91 10.49 -1.43
N ALA A 29 -7.03 9.96 -2.26
CA ALA A 29 -7.20 8.66 -2.89
C ALA A 29 -6.54 7.56 -2.05
N GLY A 30 -7.19 6.40 -1.99
CA GLY A 30 -6.69 5.24 -1.24
C GLY A 30 -6.11 4.20 -2.16
N VAL A 31 -4.83 3.88 -2.00
CA VAL A 31 -4.20 2.76 -2.71
C VAL A 31 -3.85 1.67 -1.71
N SER A 32 -4.36 0.45 -1.91
CA SER A 32 -3.99 -0.72 -1.11
C SER A 32 -3.15 -1.68 -1.93
N ILE A 33 -2.01 -2.11 -1.39
CA ILE A 33 -1.02 -2.89 -2.12
C ILE A 33 -0.91 -4.31 -1.56
N GLY A 34 -0.50 -5.24 -2.42
CA GLY A 34 -0.07 -6.57 -1.99
C GLY A 34 1.44 -6.68 -2.09
N TYR A 35 2.05 -7.34 -1.11
CA TYR A 35 3.46 -7.74 -1.15
C TYR A 35 3.55 -9.27 -1.04
N ARG A 36 4.66 -9.86 -1.50
CA ARG A 36 4.89 -11.31 -1.38
C ARG A 36 5.00 -11.72 0.09
N LEU A 37 4.22 -12.70 0.50
CA LEU A 37 4.27 -13.23 1.87
C LEU A 37 5.54 -14.07 2.10
N SER A 38 5.96 -14.26 3.35
CA SER A 38 7.25 -14.84 3.72
C SER A 38 7.41 -16.32 3.34
N GLN A 39 6.30 -17.03 3.16
CA GLN A 39 6.26 -18.38 2.59
C GLN A 39 6.54 -18.41 1.08
N HIS A 40 6.45 -17.28 0.39
CA HIS A 40 6.76 -17.16 -1.05
C HIS A 40 8.09 -16.46 -1.32
N ALA A 41 8.52 -15.54 -0.44
CA ALA A 41 9.77 -14.81 -0.61
C ALA A 41 10.37 -14.38 0.72
N LYS A 42 11.69 -14.55 0.87
CA LYS A 42 12.43 -14.10 2.07
C LYS A 42 12.62 -12.58 2.07
N TRP A 43 12.74 -12.01 3.26
CA TRP A 43 13.20 -10.62 3.42
C TRP A 43 14.50 -10.38 2.63
N PRO A 44 14.68 -9.26 1.90
CA PRO A 44 13.87 -8.03 1.88
C PRO A 44 12.82 -7.93 0.75
N ALA A 45 12.30 -9.04 0.23
CA ALA A 45 11.33 -9.02 -0.87
C ALA A 45 10.08 -8.15 -0.58
N GLN A 46 9.56 -8.20 0.65
CA GLN A 46 8.35 -7.49 1.07
C GLN A 46 8.51 -5.97 0.92
N ILE A 47 9.61 -5.41 1.45
CA ILE A 47 9.87 -3.97 1.36
C ILE A 47 10.18 -3.55 -0.07
N HIS A 48 10.80 -4.42 -0.87
CA HIS A 48 11.02 -4.16 -2.29
C HIS A 48 9.70 -4.07 -3.06
N ASP A 49 8.73 -4.94 -2.76
CA ASP A 49 7.39 -4.90 -3.35
C ASP A 49 6.65 -3.60 -2.94
N CYS A 50 6.75 -3.18 -1.67
CA CYS A 50 6.18 -1.91 -1.22
C CYS A 50 6.80 -0.70 -1.95
N LYS A 51 8.13 -0.66 -2.08
CA LYS A 51 8.84 0.38 -2.83
C LYS A 51 8.48 0.35 -4.32
N ALA A 52 8.34 -0.83 -4.91
CA ALA A 52 7.91 -0.99 -6.30
C ALA A 52 6.50 -0.45 -6.52
N ALA A 53 5.58 -0.71 -5.58
CA ALA A 53 4.23 -0.16 -5.64
C ALA A 53 4.23 1.37 -5.57
N ILE A 54 5.02 1.99 -4.69
CA ILE A 54 5.15 3.46 -4.63
C ILE A 54 5.68 4.02 -5.95
N ARG A 55 6.75 3.43 -6.52
CA ARG A 55 7.28 3.85 -7.83
C ARG A 55 6.23 3.73 -8.94
N TRP A 56 5.46 2.64 -8.93
CA TRP A 56 4.39 2.43 -9.91
C TRP A 56 3.29 3.48 -9.77
N ILE A 57 2.87 3.82 -8.54
CA ILE A 57 1.88 4.87 -8.29
C ILE A 57 2.39 6.21 -8.80
N LYS A 58 3.63 6.60 -8.48
CA LYS A 58 4.23 7.85 -8.99
C LYS A 58 4.23 7.87 -10.52
N ALA A 59 4.75 6.81 -11.15
CA ALA A 59 4.82 6.72 -12.62
C ALA A 59 3.45 6.76 -13.32
N ASN A 60 2.37 6.44 -12.61
CA ASN A 60 1.01 6.42 -13.15
C ASN A 60 0.10 7.50 -12.54
N ALA A 61 0.62 8.42 -11.74
CA ALA A 61 -0.19 9.35 -10.95
C ALA A 61 -1.15 10.17 -11.83
N LYS A 62 -0.61 10.75 -12.91
CA LYS A 62 -1.38 11.54 -13.89
C LYS A 62 -2.53 10.75 -14.50
N LYS A 63 -2.34 9.46 -14.79
CA LYS A 63 -3.38 8.58 -15.36
C LYS A 63 -4.57 8.43 -14.43
N TYR A 64 -4.35 8.48 -13.11
CA TYR A 64 -5.37 8.28 -12.09
C TYR A 64 -5.80 9.59 -11.42
N GLY A 65 -5.37 10.75 -11.91
CA GLY A 65 -5.68 12.05 -11.30
C GLY A 65 -5.05 12.24 -9.91
N LEU A 66 -3.91 11.60 -9.65
CA LEU A 66 -3.17 11.69 -8.39
C LEU A 66 -2.03 12.70 -8.50
N ASP A 67 -1.63 13.26 -7.35
CA ASP A 67 -0.43 14.09 -7.22
C ASP A 67 0.77 13.22 -6.79
N GLU A 68 1.78 13.10 -7.65
CA GLU A 68 2.96 12.25 -7.44
C GLU A 68 3.92 12.78 -6.35
N GLU A 69 3.81 14.06 -5.98
CA GLU A 69 4.62 14.70 -4.95
C GLU A 69 3.93 14.68 -3.57
N ARG A 70 2.66 14.27 -3.51
CA ARG A 70 1.87 14.20 -2.27
C ARG A 70 1.45 12.77 -1.95
N ILE A 71 2.41 11.98 -1.46
CA ILE A 71 2.17 10.58 -1.07
C ILE A 71 2.46 10.37 0.41
N ALA A 72 1.49 9.79 1.12
CA ALA A 72 1.64 9.32 2.49
C ALA A 72 1.56 7.79 2.56
N VAL A 73 2.28 7.18 3.50
CA VAL A 73 2.26 5.73 3.75
C VAL A 73 1.57 5.46 5.08
N HIS A 74 0.63 4.52 5.07
CA HIS A 74 -0.07 4.04 6.27
C HIS A 74 -0.05 2.52 6.26
N GLY A 75 0.31 1.92 7.39
CA GLY A 75 0.47 0.49 7.57
C GLY A 75 -0.07 0.00 8.90
N THR A 76 0.01 -1.29 9.17
CA THR A 76 -0.38 -1.85 10.47
C THR A 76 0.50 -3.06 10.78
N SER A 77 1.11 -3.07 11.97
CA SER A 77 2.00 -4.16 12.43
C SER A 77 3.19 -4.37 11.49
N ALA A 78 3.16 -5.38 10.61
CA ALA A 78 4.26 -5.69 9.69
C ALA A 78 4.31 -4.79 8.45
N GLY A 79 3.21 -4.07 8.18
CA GLY A 79 3.06 -3.14 7.06
C GLY A 79 3.33 -1.70 7.45
#